data_AF-A0A8D2MRE7-F1
#
_entry.id   AF-A0A8D2MRE7-F1
#
_cell.length_a   1.000
_cell.length_b   1.000
_cell.length_c   1.000
_cell.angle_alpha   90.00
_cell.angle_beta   90.00
_cell.angle_gamma   90.00
#
_symmetry.space_group_name_H-M   'P 1'
#
loop_
_entity.id
_entity.type
_entity.pdbx_description
1 polymer ?
#
loop_
_entity_poly.entity_id
_entity_poly.type
_entity_poly.pdbx_seq_one_letter_code
_entity_poly.pdbx_strand_id
1 'polypeptide(L)'
;MSVHSYGRMWGTPGTGTRSIRPYQSSGQYLYAMKEDLAEWLKELHGLDIEVGTFLEVLETGAVLCSHANHVTQVAGEFAQVCPEVAKHLHLPSAGVTCNLTAQPGTFQARDNVSNFIQWCRKEMGIKDVLMFETEDLVLRKNEKNFVLCLLELARPFPAALMEDPSLPPSGAAPGEPLYLPCAVPHDQDL
;
A
#
# COMPACT_ATOMS: atom_id res chain seq x y z
N MET A 1 -6.41 6.14 30.61
CA MET A 1 -5.75 5.29 29.59
C MET A 1 -6.02 5.94 28.25
N SER A 2 -4.96 6.47 27.63
CA SER A 2 -5.06 7.46 26.56
C SER A 2 -5.45 6.81 25.24
N VAL A 3 -6.64 7.14 24.74
CA VAL A 3 -7.12 6.79 23.40
C VAL A 3 -6.35 7.64 22.38
N HIS A 4 -5.50 7.00 21.59
CA HIS A 4 -4.86 7.67 20.45
C HIS A 4 -5.89 7.76 19.33
N SER A 5 -6.36 8.98 19.12
CA SER A 5 -7.31 9.38 18.08
C SER A 5 -6.61 9.31 16.71
N TYR A 6 -6.79 8.22 15.97
CA TYR A 6 -6.49 8.17 14.54
C TYR A 6 -7.55 8.98 13.79
N GLY A 7 -7.34 10.29 13.70
CA GLY A 7 -8.31 11.20 13.10
C GLY A 7 -7.65 12.45 12.56
N ARG A 8 -7.08 12.35 11.34
CA ARG A 8 -7.04 13.37 10.28
C ARG A 8 -5.88 13.11 9.31
N MET A 9 -6.17 12.67 8.09
CA MET A 9 -5.31 12.93 6.92
C MET A 9 -6.11 13.34 5.67
N TRP A 10 -7.21 14.05 5.89
CA TRP A 10 -7.87 14.87 4.87
C TRP A 10 -8.85 15.81 5.55
N GLY A 11 -8.33 16.91 6.07
CA GLY A 11 -9.16 18.08 6.31
C GLY A 11 -9.64 18.59 4.96
N THR A 12 -10.94 18.83 4.84
CA THR A 12 -11.52 19.66 3.79
C THR A 12 -10.69 20.94 3.65
N PRO A 13 -10.18 21.28 2.45
CA PRO A 13 -9.51 22.55 2.26
C PRO A 13 -10.56 23.65 2.41
N GLY A 14 -10.43 24.46 3.47
CA GLY A 14 -10.96 25.81 3.44
C GLY A 14 -10.51 26.49 2.16
N THR A 15 -11.44 27.21 1.54
CA THR A 15 -11.25 28.00 0.33
C THR A 15 -10.09 28.99 0.49
N GLY A 16 -8.89 28.53 0.15
CA GLY A 16 -7.70 29.30 -0.04
C GLY A 16 -6.98 28.66 -1.21
N THR A 17 -7.07 29.29 -2.38
CA THR A 17 -6.35 28.93 -3.59
C THR A 17 -4.85 28.90 -3.29
N ARG A 18 -4.34 27.74 -2.84
CA ARG A 18 -2.90 27.45 -2.86
C ARG A 18 -2.51 27.40 -4.32
N SER A 19 -1.94 28.49 -4.81
CA SER A 19 -1.26 28.55 -6.09
C SER A 19 -0.32 27.35 -6.18
N ILE A 20 -0.64 26.38 -7.05
CA ILE A 20 0.26 25.29 -7.39
C ILE A 20 1.49 25.97 -8.01
N ARG A 21 2.58 26.12 -7.25
CA ARG A 21 3.83 26.58 -7.82
C ARG A 21 4.30 25.48 -8.78
N PRO A 22 4.49 25.78 -10.07
CA PRO A 22 5.05 24.80 -11.00
C PRO A 22 6.43 24.39 -10.47
N TYR A 23 6.68 23.08 -10.34
CA TYR A 23 8.03 22.59 -10.07
C TYR A 23 8.96 23.06 -11.19
N GLN A 24 10.09 23.66 -10.83
CA GLN A 24 10.99 24.29 -11.79
C GLN A 24 11.86 23.24 -12.52
N SER A 25 11.94 22.02 -11.99
CA SER A 25 12.62 20.89 -12.63
C SER A 25 12.02 19.54 -12.24
N SER A 26 12.27 18.52 -13.06
CA SER A 26 11.94 17.12 -12.75
C SER A 26 12.62 16.62 -11.47
N GLY A 27 13.79 17.16 -11.12
CA GLY A 27 14.50 16.83 -9.89
C GLY A 27 13.81 17.34 -8.62
N GLN A 28 13.23 18.55 -8.65
CA GLN A 28 12.46 19.07 -7.50
C GLN A 28 11.19 18.25 -7.25
N TYR A 29 10.53 17.81 -8.33
CA TYR A 29 9.35 16.95 -8.21
C TYR A 29 9.71 15.60 -7.59
N LEU A 30 10.80 14.98 -8.06
CA LEU A 30 11.28 13.71 -7.53
C LEU A 30 11.70 13.80 -6.06
N TYR A 31 12.28 14.94 -5.66
CA TYR A 31 12.61 15.19 -4.26
C TYR A 31 11.37 15.23 -3.37
N ALA A 32 10.33 15.98 -3.77
CA ALA A 32 9.07 16.05 -3.03
C ALA A 32 8.40 14.67 -2.89
N MET A 33 8.39 13.88 -3.98
CA MET A 33 7.86 12.51 -3.94
C MET A 33 8.63 11.60 -2.97
N LYS A 34 9.97 11.73 -2.92
CA LYS A 34 10.79 10.98 -1.96
C LYS A 34 10.56 11.43 -0.53
N GLU A 35 10.33 12.72 -0.31
CA GLU A 35 9.99 13.28 1.00
C GLU A 35 8.66 12.70 1.51
N ASP A 36 7.61 12.72 0.69
CA ASP A 36 6.30 12.14 1.02
C ASP A 36 6.41 10.63 1.33
N LEU A 37 7.16 9.88 0.53
CA LEU A 37 7.38 8.44 0.76
C LEU A 37 8.22 8.14 2.00
N ALA A 38 9.21 8.99 2.30
CA ALA A 38 10.02 8.84 3.50
C ALA A 38 9.17 9.08 4.76
N GLU A 39 8.33 10.11 4.76
CA GLU A 39 7.39 10.37 5.86
C GLU A 39 6.42 9.20 6.04
N TRP A 40 5.82 8.70 4.95
CA TRP A 40 4.92 7.55 4.98
C TRP A 40 5.58 6.29 5.56
N LEU A 41 6.79 5.95 5.11
CA LEU A 41 7.52 4.77 5.62
C LEU A 41 7.96 4.95 7.08
N LYS A 42 8.33 6.18 7.47
CA LYS A 42 8.69 6.52 8.85
C LYS A 42 7.50 6.33 9.78
N GLU A 43 6.33 6.82 9.42
CA GLU A 43 5.12 6.66 10.22
C GLU A 43 4.67 5.21 10.32
N LEU A 44 4.72 4.47 9.21
CA LEU A 44 4.21 3.10 9.15
C LEU A 44 5.13 2.08 9.84
N HIS A 45 6.45 2.24 9.72
CA HIS A 45 7.44 1.25 10.19
C HIS A 45 8.36 1.78 11.30
N GLY A 46 8.22 3.03 11.73
CA GLY A 46 9.08 3.63 12.76
C GLY A 46 10.54 3.79 12.32
N LEU A 47 10.79 3.97 11.01
CA LEU A 47 12.12 4.03 10.44
C LEU A 47 12.74 5.43 10.55
N ASP A 48 14.05 5.48 10.79
CA ASP A 48 14.82 6.71 10.65
C ASP A 48 15.23 6.92 9.18
N ILE A 49 14.25 7.32 8.37
CA ILE A 49 14.42 7.57 6.93
C ILE A 49 14.20 9.05 6.63
N GLU A 50 15.06 9.62 5.80
CA GLU A 50 14.98 10.98 5.32
C GLU A 50 15.11 10.99 3.80
N VAL A 51 14.72 12.07 3.14
CA VAL A 51 14.84 12.20 1.68
C VAL A 51 16.26 11.96 1.15
N GLY A 52 17.29 12.31 1.93
CA GLY A 52 18.70 12.08 1.61
C GLY A 52 19.16 10.63 1.78
N THR A 53 18.61 9.93 2.78
CA THR A 53 18.93 8.52 3.09
C THR A 53 17.93 7.54 2.49
N PHE A 54 16.89 8.04 1.80
CA PHE A 54 15.72 7.28 1.35
C PHE A 54 16.08 5.97 0.64
N LEU A 55 16.96 6.07 -0.36
CA LEU A 55 17.37 4.90 -1.12
C LEU A 55 18.38 4.02 -0.34
N GLU A 56 19.20 4.58 0.53
CA GLU A 56 20.19 3.83 1.34
C GLU A 56 19.50 2.92 2.35
N VAL A 57 18.46 3.42 3.00
CA VAL A 57 17.63 2.63 3.92
C VAL A 57 16.93 1.47 3.19
N LEU A 58 16.59 1.64 1.91
CA LEU A 58 15.78 0.70 1.15
C LEU A 58 16.60 -0.27 0.28
N GLU A 59 17.90 -0.03 0.05
CA GLU A 59 18.69 -0.73 -0.96
C GLU A 59 18.96 -2.21 -0.66
N THR A 60 18.79 -2.65 0.58
CA THR A 60 18.85 -4.08 0.95
C THR A 60 17.59 -4.84 0.57
N GLY A 61 16.51 -4.13 0.24
CA GLY A 61 15.17 -4.69 -0.01
C GLY A 61 14.45 -5.23 1.23
N ALA A 62 15.10 -5.28 2.40
CA ALA A 62 14.52 -5.91 3.59
C ALA A 62 13.28 -5.16 4.10
N VAL A 63 13.33 -3.83 4.12
CA VAL A 63 12.17 -2.97 4.48
C VAL A 63 11.02 -3.16 3.50
N LEU A 64 11.32 -3.27 2.20
CA LEU A 64 10.31 -3.46 1.16
C LEU A 64 9.60 -4.80 1.33
N CYS A 65 10.35 -5.87 1.56
CA CYS A 65 9.79 -7.18 1.85
C CYS A 65 8.96 -7.19 3.14
N SER A 66 9.43 -6.51 4.20
CA SER A 66 8.67 -6.36 5.44
C SER A 66 7.34 -5.63 5.21
N HIS A 67 7.35 -4.58 4.38
CA HIS A 67 6.14 -3.86 4.04
C HIS A 67 5.16 -4.73 3.24
N ALA A 68 5.62 -5.44 2.21
CA ALA A 68 4.77 -6.39 1.47
C ALA A 68 4.11 -7.43 2.39
N ASN A 69 4.89 -8.00 3.32
CA ASN A 69 4.38 -8.96 4.29
C ASN A 69 3.36 -8.35 5.25
N HIS A 70 3.60 -7.12 5.73
CA HIS A 70 2.64 -6.40 6.57
C HIS A 70 1.33 -6.16 5.82
N VAL A 71 1.39 -5.68 4.57
CA VAL A 71 0.19 -5.42 3.76
C VAL A 71 -0.60 -6.71 3.52
N THR A 72 0.08 -7.81 3.17
CA THR A 72 -0.58 -9.13 3.05
C THR A 72 -1.24 -9.57 4.35
N GLN A 73 -0.58 -9.37 5.49
CA GLN A 73 -1.16 -9.72 6.79
C GLN A 73 -2.43 -8.92 7.07
N VAL A 74 -2.38 -7.59 6.96
CA VAL A 74 -3.54 -6.71 7.21
C VAL A 74 -4.69 -7.02 6.24
N ALA A 75 -4.39 -7.32 4.98
CA ALA A 75 -5.38 -7.74 4.00
C ALA A 75 -6.05 -9.08 4.39
N GLY A 76 -5.27 -10.03 4.90
CA GLY A 76 -5.79 -11.29 5.43
C GLY A 76 -6.70 -11.09 6.64
N GLU A 77 -6.30 -10.25 7.60
CA GLU A 77 -7.11 -9.89 8.77
C GLU A 77 -8.42 -9.22 8.35
N PHE A 78 -8.37 -8.26 7.41
CA PHE A 78 -9.55 -7.63 6.84
C PHE A 78 -10.49 -8.66 6.19
N ALA A 79 -9.95 -9.61 5.42
CA ALA A 79 -10.75 -10.62 4.76
C ALA A 79 -11.49 -11.56 5.74
N GLN A 80 -10.95 -11.76 6.96
CA GLN A 80 -11.63 -12.50 8.01
C GLN A 80 -12.77 -11.70 8.64
N VAL A 81 -12.60 -10.38 8.82
CA VAL A 81 -13.62 -9.51 9.43
C VAL A 81 -14.75 -9.21 8.45
N CYS A 82 -14.42 -8.99 7.17
CA CYS A 82 -15.35 -8.53 6.13
C CYS A 82 -15.32 -9.44 4.89
N PRO A 83 -15.67 -10.74 4.99
CA PRO A 83 -15.49 -11.71 3.90
C PRO A 83 -16.29 -11.35 2.63
N GLU A 84 -17.51 -10.83 2.77
CA GLU A 84 -18.32 -10.45 1.61
C GLU A 84 -17.76 -9.24 0.84
N VAL A 85 -17.15 -8.29 1.54
CA VAL A 85 -16.47 -7.15 0.90
C VAL A 85 -15.17 -7.61 0.24
N ALA A 86 -14.40 -8.44 0.96
CA ALA A 86 -13.12 -8.95 0.49
C ALA A 86 -13.22 -9.74 -0.82
N LYS A 87 -14.30 -10.50 -1.03
CA LYS A 87 -14.56 -11.23 -2.30
C LYS A 87 -14.58 -10.33 -3.55
N HIS A 88 -14.90 -9.05 -3.38
CA HIS A 88 -14.99 -8.07 -4.47
C HIS A 88 -13.74 -7.22 -4.61
N LEU A 89 -12.74 -7.39 -3.74
CA LEU A 89 -11.49 -6.65 -3.75
C LEU A 89 -10.34 -7.56 -4.18
N HIS A 90 -9.37 -6.99 -4.90
CA HIS A 90 -8.12 -7.68 -5.18
C HIS A 90 -7.17 -7.47 -3.99
N LEU A 91 -7.22 -8.39 -3.03
CA LEU A 91 -6.38 -8.35 -1.84
C LEU A 91 -5.14 -9.23 -2.01
N PRO A 92 -3.97 -8.79 -1.53
CA PRO A 92 -2.78 -9.64 -1.52
C PRO A 92 -3.02 -10.85 -0.61
N SER A 93 -2.68 -12.03 -1.12
CA SER A 93 -2.96 -13.32 -0.49
C SER A 93 -1.69 -14.05 -0.04
N ALA A 94 -0.55 -13.71 -0.66
CA ALA A 94 0.74 -14.27 -0.35
C ALA A 94 1.75 -13.16 -0.01
N GLY A 95 2.64 -13.44 0.95
CA GLY A 95 3.76 -12.58 1.28
C GLY A 95 4.98 -12.88 0.41
N VAL A 96 6.14 -12.37 0.83
CA VAL A 96 7.44 -12.56 0.19
C VAL A 96 8.47 -13.10 1.18
N THR A 97 9.40 -13.91 0.65
CA THR A 97 10.60 -14.30 1.37
C THR A 97 11.54 -13.10 1.53
N CYS A 98 12.11 -12.95 2.73
CA CYS A 98 13.01 -11.84 3.06
C CYS A 98 14.28 -12.35 3.73
N ASN A 99 15.44 -12.00 3.19
CA ASN A 99 16.72 -12.19 3.84
C ASN A 99 17.12 -10.91 4.60
N LEU A 100 16.92 -10.92 5.92
CA LEU A 100 17.23 -9.78 6.80
C LEU A 100 18.74 -9.53 6.99
N THR A 101 19.59 -10.48 6.60
CA THR A 101 21.05 -10.35 6.70
C THR A 101 21.69 -9.78 5.43
N ALA A 102 20.88 -9.49 4.40
CA ALA A 102 21.33 -8.91 3.15
C ALA A 102 22.09 -7.60 3.41
N GLN A 103 23.20 -7.43 2.70
CA GLN A 103 24.00 -6.21 2.76
C GLN A 103 23.79 -5.39 1.48
N PRO A 104 23.96 -4.06 1.53
CA PRO A 104 23.89 -3.22 0.34
C PRO A 104 24.74 -3.73 -0.83
N GLY A 105 24.20 -3.65 -2.05
CA GLY A 105 24.91 -4.02 -3.28
C GLY A 105 25.10 -5.51 -3.54
N THR A 106 24.68 -6.41 -2.63
CA THR A 106 24.90 -7.86 -2.79
C THR A 106 23.81 -8.55 -3.63
N PHE A 107 24.07 -9.81 -4.01
CA PHE A 107 23.06 -10.65 -4.65
C PHE A 107 21.84 -10.90 -3.76
N GLN A 108 22.03 -11.02 -2.45
CA GLN A 108 20.93 -11.18 -1.50
C GLN A 108 20.03 -9.93 -1.46
N ALA A 109 20.61 -8.73 -1.55
CA ALA A 109 19.82 -7.51 -1.66
C ALA A 109 18.99 -7.49 -2.96
N ARG A 110 19.59 -7.88 -4.09
CA ARG A 110 18.86 -8.02 -5.36
C ARG A 110 17.75 -9.06 -5.28
N ASP A 111 17.96 -10.17 -4.58
CA ASP A 111 16.97 -11.23 -4.40
C ASP A 111 15.76 -10.73 -3.60
N ASN A 112 15.99 -10.03 -2.47
CA ASN A 112 14.92 -9.36 -1.73
C ASN A 112 14.12 -8.40 -2.61
N VAL A 113 14.81 -7.52 -3.35
CA VAL A 113 14.16 -6.54 -4.24
C VAL A 113 13.39 -7.24 -5.37
N SER A 114 13.90 -8.34 -5.91
CA SER A 114 13.21 -9.16 -6.91
C SER A 114 11.93 -9.77 -6.36
N ASN A 115 11.96 -10.32 -5.14
CA ASN A 115 10.78 -10.88 -4.48
C ASN A 115 9.70 -9.82 -4.27
N PHE A 116 10.09 -8.62 -3.84
CA PHE A 116 9.19 -7.48 -3.69
C PHE A 116 8.57 -7.04 -5.03
N ILE A 117 9.38 -6.90 -6.08
CA ILE A 117 8.91 -6.55 -7.44
C ILE A 117 7.86 -7.57 -7.92
N GLN A 118 8.13 -8.86 -7.75
CA GLN A 118 7.18 -9.92 -8.14
C GLN A 118 5.86 -9.82 -7.37
N TRP A 119 5.92 -9.52 -6.07
CA TRP A 119 4.74 -9.31 -5.25
C TRP A 119 3.95 -8.08 -5.68
N CYS A 120 4.59 -6.94 -5.94
CA CYS A 120 3.93 -5.73 -6.45
C CYS A 120 3.16 -6.01 -7.76
N ARG A 121 3.77 -6.76 -8.68
CA ARG A 121 3.13 -7.13 -9.94
C ARG A 121 1.96 -8.08 -9.73
N LYS A 122 2.16 -9.14 -8.93
CA LYS A 122 1.21 -10.25 -8.81
C LYS A 122 0.07 -9.97 -7.83
N GLU A 123 0.40 -9.48 -6.64
CA GLU A 123 -0.54 -9.36 -5.52
C GLU A 123 -1.16 -7.95 -5.47
N MET A 124 -0.44 -6.91 -5.91
CA MET A 124 -0.95 -5.53 -5.93
C MET A 124 -1.41 -5.05 -7.31
N GLY A 125 -1.10 -5.79 -8.39
CA GLY A 125 -1.53 -5.45 -9.74
C GLY A 125 -0.91 -4.15 -10.29
N ILE A 126 0.27 -3.76 -9.80
CA ILE A 126 0.96 -2.57 -10.29
C ILE A 126 1.34 -2.77 -11.76
N LYS A 127 0.99 -1.79 -12.61
CA LYS A 127 1.21 -1.85 -14.05
C LYS A 127 2.70 -1.85 -14.39
N ASP A 128 3.10 -2.63 -15.39
CA ASP A 128 4.51 -2.75 -15.80
C ASP A 128 5.19 -1.41 -16.14
N VAL A 129 4.43 -0.42 -16.63
CA VAL A 129 4.95 0.93 -16.93
C VAL A 129 5.42 1.69 -15.68
N LEU A 130 4.94 1.31 -14.49
CA LEU A 130 5.33 1.88 -13.21
C LEU A 130 6.33 1.00 -12.45
N MET A 131 6.58 -0.22 -12.91
CA MET A 131 7.51 -1.14 -12.27
C MET A 131 8.96 -0.69 -12.46
N PHE A 132 9.81 -1.04 -11.50
CA PHE A 132 11.25 -0.78 -11.51
C PHE A 132 12.03 -2.10 -11.57
N GLU A 133 13.32 -2.02 -11.87
CA GLU A 133 14.23 -3.16 -11.87
C GLU A 133 15.11 -3.21 -10.61
N THR A 134 15.66 -4.37 -10.29
CA THR A 134 16.54 -4.50 -9.10
C THR A 134 17.74 -3.54 -9.13
N GLU A 135 18.29 -3.28 -10.32
CA GLU A 135 19.44 -2.38 -10.48
C GLU A 135 19.08 -0.90 -10.30
N ASP A 136 17.82 -0.52 -10.50
CA ASP A 136 17.34 0.84 -10.31
C ASP A 136 17.53 1.30 -8.85
N LEU A 137 17.33 0.37 -7.91
CA LEU A 137 17.51 0.58 -6.48
C LEU A 137 18.90 0.14 -5.98
N VAL A 138 19.31 -1.10 -6.25
CA VAL A 138 20.54 -1.67 -5.66
C VAL A 138 21.81 -1.03 -6.23
N LEU A 139 21.78 -0.62 -7.50
CA LEU A 139 22.91 0.06 -8.17
C LEU A 139 22.63 1.54 -8.46
N ARG A 140 21.50 2.07 -7.98
CA ARG A 140 21.10 3.47 -8.17
C ARG A 140 21.06 3.91 -9.63
N LYS A 141 20.72 3.00 -10.55
CA LYS A 141 20.68 3.32 -11.99
C LYS A 141 19.55 4.28 -12.36
N ASN A 142 18.39 4.16 -11.72
CA ASN A 142 17.22 4.98 -12.01
C ASN A 142 16.25 5.05 -10.82
N GLU A 143 16.47 6.00 -9.92
CA GLU A 143 15.59 6.19 -8.76
C GLU A 143 14.15 6.61 -9.10
N LYS A 144 13.90 7.15 -10.30
CA LYS A 144 12.57 7.65 -10.69
C LYS A 144 11.56 6.50 -10.81
N ASN A 145 11.92 5.40 -11.46
CA ASN A 145 11.03 4.26 -11.62
C ASN A 145 10.68 3.65 -10.27
N PHE A 146 11.68 3.55 -9.38
CA PHE A 146 11.47 3.06 -8.02
C PHE A 146 10.48 3.93 -7.24
N VAL A 147 10.66 5.25 -7.26
CA VAL A 147 9.77 6.20 -6.58
C VAL A 147 8.34 6.15 -7.13
N LEU A 148 8.17 6.05 -8.46
CA LEU A 148 6.86 5.94 -9.08
C LEU A 148 6.14 4.64 -8.70
N CYS A 149 6.85 3.51 -8.66
CA CYS A 149 6.30 2.25 -8.20
C CYS A 149 5.80 2.34 -6.75
N LEU A 150 6.62 2.93 -5.87
CA LEU A 150 6.29 3.06 -4.45
C LEU A 150 5.09 3.99 -4.21
N LEU A 151 4.91 5.04 -5.02
CA LEU A 151 3.72 5.89 -4.93
C LEU A 151 2.44 5.17 -5.34
N GLU A 152 2.50 4.33 -6.37
CA GLU A 152 1.35 3.50 -6.74
C GLU A 152 1.00 2.52 -5.61
N LEU A 153 2.01 1.97 -4.94
CA LEU A 153 1.83 1.10 -3.78
C LEU A 153 1.28 1.83 -2.56
N ALA A 154 1.75 3.06 -2.30
CA ALA A 154 1.28 3.89 -1.19
C ALA A 154 -0.12 4.48 -1.45
N ARG A 155 -0.67 4.31 -2.66
CA ARG A 155 -2.02 4.76 -2.96
C ARG A 155 -3.00 4.03 -2.06
N PRO A 156 -3.92 4.75 -1.39
CA PRO A 156 -4.90 4.12 -0.53
C PRO A 156 -5.66 3.03 -1.29
N PHE A 157 -5.74 1.85 -0.69
CA PHE A 157 -6.74 0.86 -1.06
C PHE A 157 -8.12 1.55 -1.04
N PRO A 158 -9.10 1.11 -1.87
CA PRO A 158 -10.42 1.71 -1.91
C PRO A 158 -10.94 2.01 -0.51
N ALA A 159 -11.47 3.22 -0.32
CA ALA A 159 -11.95 3.73 0.96
C ALA A 159 -12.81 2.72 1.75
N ALA A 160 -13.45 1.76 1.07
CA ALA A 160 -14.12 0.60 1.64
C ALA A 160 -13.31 -0.24 2.66
N LEU A 161 -11.97 -0.18 2.70
CA LEU A 161 -11.17 -0.77 3.77
C LEU A 161 -11.07 0.11 5.04
N MET A 162 -11.36 1.40 4.92
CA MET A 162 -11.30 2.40 6.00
C MET A 162 -12.68 2.90 6.45
N GLU A 163 -13.75 2.59 5.69
CA GLU A 163 -15.12 2.73 6.16
C GLU A 163 -15.35 1.67 7.26
N ASP A 164 -15.66 2.13 8.47
CA ASP A 164 -15.99 1.30 9.62
C ASP A 164 -17.00 0.19 9.21
N PRO A 165 -16.64 -1.11 9.34
CA PRO A 165 -17.55 -2.21 9.02
C PRO A 165 -18.87 -2.20 9.81
N SER A 166 -18.93 -1.44 10.91
CA SER A 166 -20.14 -1.23 11.70
C SER A 166 -21.03 -0.10 11.18
N LEU A 167 -20.57 0.71 10.22
CA LEU A 167 -21.39 1.74 9.60
C LEU A 167 -22.26 1.12 8.49
N PRO A 168 -23.59 1.26 8.54
CA PRO A 168 -24.43 0.86 7.43
C PRO A 168 -24.08 1.69 6.18
N PRO A 169 -24.18 1.12 4.97
CA PRO A 169 -23.93 1.86 3.74
C PRO A 169 -24.82 3.10 3.72
N SER A 170 -24.19 4.27 3.61
CA SER A 170 -24.88 5.56 3.54
C SER A 170 -25.84 5.54 2.34
N GLY A 171 -27.12 5.33 2.63
CA GLY A 171 -28.17 5.21 1.61
C GLY A 171 -29.34 4.29 1.93
N ALA A 172 -29.30 3.46 2.99
CA ALA A 172 -30.46 2.65 3.37
C ALA A 172 -31.45 3.46 4.22
N ALA A 173 -32.52 3.96 3.60
CA ALA A 173 -33.66 4.50 4.32
C ALA A 173 -34.30 3.39 5.21
N PRO A 174 -34.72 3.69 6.45
CA PRO A 174 -35.30 2.69 7.33
C PRO A 174 -36.70 2.32 6.82
N GLY A 175 -36.85 1.14 6.21
CA GLY A 175 -38.16 0.60 5.88
C GLY A 175 -38.26 -0.41 4.73
N GLU A 176 -37.22 -0.65 3.93
CA GLU A 176 -37.31 -1.67 2.88
C GLU A 176 -36.78 -3.04 3.33
N PRO A 177 -37.58 -4.12 3.22
CA PRO A 177 -37.08 -5.47 3.42
C PRO A 177 -36.16 -5.83 2.24
N LEU A 178 -34.86 -5.95 2.53
CA LEU A 178 -33.89 -6.54 1.60
C LEU A 178 -34.26 -8.00 1.35
N TYR A 179 -35.02 -8.26 0.29
CA TYR A 179 -35.13 -9.59 -0.28
C TYR A 179 -33.78 -9.97 -0.91
N LEU A 180 -32.92 -10.63 -0.14
CA LEU A 180 -31.93 -11.54 -0.73
C LEU A 180 -32.61 -12.89 -0.97
N PRO A 181 -32.76 -13.36 -2.22
CA PRO A 181 -33.15 -14.74 -2.46
C PRO A 181 -31.95 -15.64 -2.18
N CYS A 182 -31.79 -16.09 -0.94
CA CYS A 182 -31.07 -17.33 -0.69
C CYS A 182 -31.88 -18.48 -1.29
N ALA A 183 -31.51 -18.90 -2.50
CA ALA A 183 -31.91 -20.19 -3.03
C ALA A 183 -31.32 -21.26 -2.08
N VAL A 184 -32.17 -21.80 -1.22
CA VAL A 184 -31.86 -22.99 -0.42
C VAL A 184 -31.81 -24.17 -1.40
N PRO A 185 -30.74 -24.98 -1.42
CA PRO A 185 -30.75 -26.26 -2.12
C PRO A 185 -31.78 -27.15 -1.43
N HIS A 186 -32.85 -27.49 -2.14
CA HIS A 186 -33.86 -28.40 -1.63
C HIS A 186 -33.32 -29.82 -1.76
N ASP A 187 -32.93 -30.41 -0.63
CA ASP A 187 -32.83 -31.85 -0.49
C ASP A 187 -33.47 -32.24 0.83
N GLN A 188 -34.62 -32.93 0.75
CA GLN A 188 -35.16 -33.78 1.80
C GLN A 188 -36.20 -34.72 1.19
N ASP A 189 -35.87 -36.01 1.29
CA ASP A 189 -36.68 -37.18 1.01
C ASP A 189 -38.16 -37.09 1.47
N LEU A 190 -39.08 -37.47 0.58
CA LEU A 190 -40.09 -38.52 0.83
C LEU A 190 -40.54 -39.16 -0.49
#